data_AF-K9E8E3-F1
#
_entry.id   AF-K9E8E3-F1
#
_cell.length_a   1.000
_cell.length_b   1.000
_cell.length_c   1.000
_cell.angle_alpha   90.00
_cell.angle_beta   90.00
_cell.angle_gamma   90.00
#
_symmetry.space_group_name_H-M   'P 1'
#
loop_
_entity.id
_entity.type
_entity.pdbx_description
1 polymer ?
#
loop_
_entity_poly.entity_id
_entity_poly.type
_entity_poly.pdbx_seq_one_letter_code
_entity_poly.pdbx_strand_id
1 'polypeptide(L)'
;MINQSKTTFPGLSIMTVEEVRVMAKVCQAEGDNPEEISEIINCVDDCLSILKSASIINRVRGKRAWNRLGARDIVTQRVLQLNLK
;
A
#
# COMPACT_ATOMS: atom_id res chain seq x y z
N MET A 1 -5.78 -14.81 -24.18
CA MET A 1 -5.30 -14.09 -22.97
C MET A 1 -5.59 -12.62 -23.17
N ILE A 2 -6.60 -12.07 -22.50
CA ILE A 2 -6.91 -10.64 -22.61
C ILE A 2 -5.79 -9.90 -21.89
N ASN A 3 -4.92 -9.28 -22.67
CA ASN A 3 -3.90 -8.37 -22.17
C ASN A 3 -4.63 -7.07 -21.80
N GLN A 4 -5.34 -7.06 -20.68
CA GLN A 4 -5.84 -5.81 -20.11
C GLN A 4 -4.59 -5.00 -19.79
N SER A 5 -4.38 -3.91 -20.52
CA SER A 5 -3.39 -2.91 -20.15
C SER A 5 -3.65 -2.56 -18.69
N LYS A 6 -2.76 -3.02 -17.81
CA LYS A 6 -2.84 -2.80 -16.37
C LYS A 6 -2.56 -1.33 -16.12
N THR A 7 -3.54 -0.49 -16.37
CA THR A 7 -3.44 0.95 -16.13
C THR A 7 -3.46 1.16 -14.63
N THR A 8 -2.38 1.72 -14.10
CA THR A 8 -2.31 2.18 -12.70
C THR A 8 -3.45 3.17 -12.45
N PHE A 9 -4.10 3.06 -11.30
CA PHE A 9 -5.15 3.99 -10.94
C PHE A 9 -4.58 5.41 -10.80
N PRO A 10 -5.21 6.45 -11.37
CA PRO A 10 -4.73 7.82 -11.27
C PRO A 10 -4.55 8.26 -9.81
N GLY A 11 -3.35 8.72 -9.45
CA GLY A 11 -3.02 9.12 -8.08
C GLY A 11 -2.41 8.03 -7.21
N LEU A 12 -2.35 6.78 -7.69
CA LEU A 12 -1.65 5.67 -7.03
C LEU A 12 -0.36 5.31 -7.80
N SER A 13 0.58 4.67 -7.09
CA SER A 13 1.88 4.30 -7.62
C SER A 13 1.91 2.88 -8.18
N ILE A 14 1.17 1.95 -7.55
CA ILE A 14 1.29 0.51 -7.80
C ILE A 14 -0.04 -0.11 -8.24
N MET A 15 -1.14 0.16 -7.54
CA MET A 15 -2.41 -0.51 -7.75
C MET A 15 -3.05 -0.10 -9.08
N THR A 16 -3.58 -1.10 -9.79
CA THR A 16 -4.31 -0.91 -11.05
C THR A 16 -5.74 -0.47 -10.82
N VAL A 17 -6.37 0.10 -11.86
CA VAL A 17 -7.79 0.48 -11.80
C VAL A 17 -8.70 -0.69 -11.41
N GLU A 18 -8.42 -1.90 -11.89
CA GLU A 18 -9.25 -3.06 -11.58
C GLU A 18 -9.03 -3.56 -10.14
N GLU A 19 -7.79 -3.55 -9.65
CA GLU A 19 -7.50 -3.89 -8.24
C GLU A 19 -8.16 -2.90 -7.28
N VAL A 20 -8.09 -1.60 -7.59
CA VAL A 20 -8.78 -0.55 -6.81
C VAL A 20 -10.29 -0.75 -6.82
N ARG A 21 -10.87 -1.07 -7.99
CA ARG A 21 -12.32 -1.31 -8.12
C ARG A 21 -12.77 -2.51 -7.30
N VAL A 22 -12.02 -3.62 -7.35
CA VAL A 22 -12.35 -4.83 -6.57
C VAL A 22 -12.28 -4.52 -5.08
N MET A 23 -11.20 -3.86 -4.64
CA MET A 23 -11.02 -3.48 -3.23
C MET A 23 -12.16 -2.59 -2.74
N ALA A 24 -12.49 -1.53 -3.49
CA ALA A 24 -13.55 -0.59 -3.12
C ALA A 24 -14.91 -1.29 -2.96
N LYS A 25 -15.22 -2.27 -3.82
CA LYS A 25 -16.46 -3.06 -3.71
C LYS A 25 -16.50 -3.93 -2.45
N VAL A 26 -15.35 -4.50 -2.06
CA VAL A 26 -15.26 -5.31 -0.83
C VAL A 26 -15.47 -4.43 0.39
N CYS A 27 -14.71 -3.34 0.51
CA CYS A 27 -14.84 -2.39 1.63
C CYS A 27 -16.26 -1.80 1.72
N GLN A 28 -16.87 -1.43 0.58
CA GLN A 28 -18.25 -0.97 0.56
C GLN A 28 -19.24 -2.05 1.06
N ALA A 29 -19.03 -3.32 0.73
CA ALA A 29 -19.86 -4.42 1.20
C ALA A 29 -19.68 -4.69 2.70
N GLU A 30 -18.52 -4.35 3.26
CA GLU A 30 -18.21 -4.43 4.70
C GLU A 30 -18.76 -3.22 5.49
N GLY A 31 -19.25 -2.19 4.79
CA GLY A 31 -19.91 -1.03 5.39
C GLY A 31 -19.04 0.22 5.49
N ASP A 32 -17.82 0.19 4.92
CA ASP A 32 -16.92 1.33 4.92
C ASP A 32 -17.48 2.50 4.10
N ASN A 33 -17.30 3.72 4.60
CA ASN A 33 -17.64 4.93 3.87
C ASN A 33 -16.56 5.28 2.82
N PRO A 34 -16.85 6.17 1.84
CA PRO A 34 -15.90 6.51 0.77
C PRO A 34 -14.54 7.00 1.26
N GLU A 35 -14.49 7.72 2.38
CA GLU A 35 -13.27 8.21 2.99
C GLU A 35 -12.42 7.05 3.56
N GLU A 36 -13.03 6.13 4.31
CA GLU A 36 -12.38 4.92 4.83
C GLU A 36 -11.84 4.03 3.70
N ILE A 37 -12.65 3.82 2.66
CA ILE A 37 -12.26 3.06 1.47
C ILE A 37 -11.01 3.69 0.83
N SER A 38 -11.00 5.01 0.68
CA SER A 38 -9.86 5.75 0.13
C SER A 38 -8.61 5.61 1.02
N GLU A 39 -8.74 5.73 2.34
CA GLU A 39 -7.62 5.55 3.29
C GLU A 39 -7.03 4.13 3.19
N ILE A 40 -7.88 3.10 3.11
CA ILE A 40 -7.46 1.70 2.97
C ILE A 40 -6.69 1.49 1.65
N ILE A 41 -7.24 1.98 0.52
CA ILE A 41 -6.60 1.82 -0.79
C ILE A 41 -5.24 2.51 -0.83
N ASN A 42 -5.14 3.74 -0.34
CA ASN A 42 -3.87 4.47 -0.29
C ASN A 42 -2.84 3.75 0.59
N CYS A 43 -3.26 3.19 1.74
CA CYS A 43 -2.38 2.41 2.58
C CYS A 43 -1.81 1.18 1.87
N VAL A 44 -2.66 0.45 1.15
CA VAL A 44 -2.24 -0.75 0.45
C VAL A 44 -1.28 -0.39 -0.67
N ASP A 45 -1.54 0.68 -1.42
CA ASP A 45 -0.63 1.17 -2.45
C ASP A 45 0.75 1.56 -1.88
N ASP A 46 0.77 2.31 -0.77
CA ASP A 46 1.99 2.67 -0.04
C ASP A 46 2.78 1.43 0.39
N CYS A 47 2.09 0.45 0.97
CA CYS A 47 2.72 -0.81 1.42
C CYS A 47 3.33 -1.56 0.24
N LEU A 48 2.64 -1.63 -0.90
CA LEU A 48 3.16 -2.26 -2.11
C LEU A 48 4.39 -1.52 -2.65
N SER A 49 4.41 -0.19 -2.57
CA SER A 49 5.56 0.63 -2.96
C SER A 49 6.78 0.35 -2.07
N ILE A 50 6.58 0.24 -0.76
CA ILE A 50 7.62 -0.16 0.20
C ILE A 50 8.14 -1.57 -0.11
N LEU A 51 7.24 -2.51 -0.39
CA LEU A 51 7.60 -3.89 -0.71
C LEU A 51 8.42 -4.00 -2.00
N LYS A 52 8.10 -3.23 -3.04
CA LYS A 52 8.93 -3.16 -4.26
C LYS A 52 10.36 -2.68 -3.95
N SER A 53 10.52 -1.80 -2.96
CA SER A 53 11.81 -1.25 -2.54
C SER A 53 12.48 -2.06 -1.42
N ALA A 54 11.91 -3.18 -1.00
CA ALA A 54 12.32 -3.88 0.22
C ALA A 54 13.78 -4.36 0.19
N SER A 55 14.27 -4.84 -0.95
CA SER A 55 15.66 -5.29 -1.10
C SER A 55 16.65 -4.15 -0.86
N ILE A 56 16.34 -2.95 -1.35
CA ILE A 56 17.15 -1.75 -1.18
C ILE A 56 17.09 -1.30 0.28
N ILE A 57 15.88 -1.14 0.82
CA ILE A 57 15.65 -0.73 2.22
C ILE A 57 16.41 -1.63 3.18
N ASN A 58 16.26 -2.95 3.03
CA ASN A 58 16.94 -3.90 3.89
C ASN A 58 18.46 -3.93 3.69
N ARG A 59 18.95 -3.67 2.47
CA ARG A 59 20.40 -3.54 2.18
C ARG A 59 21.03 -2.31 2.83
N VAL A 60 20.28 -1.23 3.02
CA VAL A 60 20.78 0.01 3.64
C VAL A 60 20.51 0.08 5.14
N ARG A 61 19.70 -0.84 5.68
CA ARG A 61 19.41 -0.98 7.11
C ARG A 61 20.69 -1.12 7.94
N GLY A 62 20.81 -0.33 8.99
CA GLY A 62 21.94 -0.32 9.93
C GLY A 62 23.20 0.39 9.40
N LYS A 63 23.22 0.84 8.14
CA LYS A 63 24.40 1.54 7.57
C LYS A 63 24.49 3.02 7.94
N ARG A 64 23.41 3.61 8.45
CA ARG A 64 23.34 4.98 8.95
C ARG A 64 22.60 4.98 10.28
N ALA A 65 22.98 5.86 11.21
CA ALA A 65 22.42 5.91 12.55
C ALA A 65 20.88 6.06 12.58
N TRP A 66 20.32 6.77 11.60
CA TRP A 66 18.89 7.02 11.45
C TRP A 66 18.12 5.91 10.71
N ASN A 67 18.80 5.01 10.00
CA ASN A 67 18.15 3.98 9.19
C ASN A 67 18.25 2.61 9.86
N ARG A 68 17.45 2.40 10.90
CA ARG A 68 17.43 1.14 11.69
C ARG A 68 16.29 0.21 11.31
N LEU A 69 15.25 0.71 10.64
CA LEU A 69 14.04 -0.03 10.31
C LEU A 69 14.22 -0.82 9.00
N GLY A 70 13.72 -2.05 8.98
CA GLY A 70 13.57 -2.82 7.75
C GLY A 70 12.25 -2.53 7.04
N ALA A 71 12.11 -2.99 5.80
CA ALA A 71 10.89 -2.81 5.03
C ALA A 71 9.65 -3.39 5.74
N ARG A 72 9.80 -4.55 6.40
CA ARG A 72 8.74 -5.14 7.23
C ARG A 72 8.30 -4.21 8.36
N ASP A 73 9.25 -3.59 9.04
CA ASP A 73 8.98 -2.71 10.19
C ASP A 73 8.25 -1.46 9.73
N ILE A 74 8.65 -0.90 8.58
CA ILE A 74 8.01 0.28 7.98
C ILE A 74 6.56 -0.04 7.55
N VAL A 75 6.32 -1.18 6.88
CA VAL A 75 4.96 -1.62 6.53
C VAL A 75 4.11 -1.81 7.79
N THR A 76 4.65 -2.45 8.82
CA THR A 76 3.94 -2.68 10.08
C THR A 76 3.55 -1.36 10.74
N GLN A 77 4.45 -0.38 10.79
CA GLN A 77 4.13 0.95 11.29
C GLN A 77 3.03 1.63 10.47
N ARG A 78 3.07 1.52 9.14
CA ARG A 78 2.07 2.15 8.26
C ARG A 78 0.67 1.58 8.48
N VAL A 79 0.55 0.25 8.60
CA VAL A 79 -0.72 -0.42 8.86
C VAL A 79 -1.23 -0.13 10.28
N LEU A 80 -0.35 -0.18 11.29
CA LEU A 80 -0.75 0.09 12.67
C LEU A 80 -1.18 1.54 12.92
N GLN A 81 -0.67 2.50 12.15
CA GLN A 81 -1.12 3.89 12.22
C GLN A 81 -2.58 4.07 11.78
N LEU A 82 -3.13 3.18 10.94
CA LEU A 82 -4.54 3.21 10.56
C LEU A 82 -5.44 2.57 11.61
N ASN A 83 -4.93 1.62 12.39
CA ASN A 83 -5.65 0.98 13.49
C ASN A 83 -5.74 1.85 14.78
N LEU A 84 -5.51 3.17 14.68
CA LEU A 84 -5.53 4.10 15.83
C LEU A 84 -6.61 5.18 15.74
N LYS A 85 -7.65 4.99 14.92
CA LYS A 85 -8.85 5.84 14.93
C LYS A 85 -10.02 5.12 15.59
#